data_AF-A0A2X2W9Q9-F1
#
_entry.id   AF-A0A2X2W9Q9-F1
#
_cell.length_a   1.000
_cell.length_b   1.000
_cell.length_c   1.000
_cell.angle_alpha   90.00
_cell.angle_beta   90.00
_cell.angle_gamma   90.00
#
_symmetry.space_group_name_H-M   'P 1'
#
loop_
_entity.id
_entity.type
_entity.pdbx_description
1 polymer ?
#
loop_
_entity_poly.entity_id
_entity_poly.type
_entity_poly.pdbx_seq_one_letter_code
_entity_poly.pdbx_strand_id
1 'polypeptide(L)'
;MISVTLYVLLMITAFLGYSLIWGQKSYWAATVITGFTRAIPWVGDTLYSFLVGGYAPGTPTLGRFYVLHFIIPFVIVGGTIWHIRTVQSAFAQAMKKTFTQSESRKLFFDYKITDSDAIKLTLFMMLFAWFLFFAPHYLSSADNFIPADPTVTPAVVAPEWYFLPFFSILRCFPNELLGIVAMCASVLIFYFLPWLDTSRAPLSQLQQAR
;
A
#
# COMPACT_ATOMS: atom_id res chain seq x y z
N MET A 1 1.90 2.17 14.46
CA MET A 1 1.39 0.82 14.08
C MET A 1 0.20 0.89 13.16
N ILE A 2 -0.91 1.55 13.52
CA ILE A 2 -2.10 1.63 12.65
C ILE A 2 -1.79 2.17 11.25
N SER A 3 -0.98 3.24 11.15
CA SER A 3 -0.56 3.81 9.86
C SER A 3 0.17 2.80 8.97
N VAL A 4 1.04 1.97 9.56
CA VAL A 4 1.78 0.94 8.83
C VAL A 4 0.84 -0.17 8.37
N THR A 5 -0.14 -0.56 9.22
CA THR A 5 -1.19 -1.51 8.82
C THR A 5 -2.02 -0.97 7.67
N LEU A 6 -2.44 0.30 7.71
CA LEU A 6 -3.18 0.95 6.62
C LEU A 6 -2.34 0.99 5.33
N TYR A 7 -1.05 1.28 5.44
CA TYR A 7 -0.13 1.26 4.31
C TYR A 7 -0.06 -0.12 3.65
N VAL A 8 0.11 -1.18 4.43
CA VAL A 8 0.10 -2.57 3.92
C VAL A 8 -1.24 -2.92 3.27
N LEU A 9 -2.37 -2.53 3.88
CA LEU A 9 -3.70 -2.77 3.29
C LEU A 9 -3.89 -2.04 1.96
N LEU A 10 -3.37 -0.81 1.81
CA LEU A 10 -3.38 -0.07 0.54
C LEU A 10 -2.54 -0.78 -0.52
N MET A 11 -1.34 -1.28 -0.18
CA MET A 11 -0.52 -2.07 -1.10
C MET A 11 -1.26 -3.34 -1.58
N ILE A 12 -1.87 -4.08 -0.65
CA ILE A 12 -2.66 -5.27 -0.98
C ILE A 12 -3.83 -4.90 -1.89
N THR A 13 -4.57 -3.85 -1.55
CA THR A 13 -5.73 -3.39 -2.34
C THR A 13 -5.33 -3.00 -3.76
N ALA A 14 -4.22 -2.27 -3.91
CA ALA A 14 -3.71 -1.85 -5.22
C ALA A 14 -3.31 -3.05 -6.09
N PHE A 15 -2.59 -4.04 -5.51
CA PHE A 15 -2.22 -5.27 -6.22
C PHE A 15 -3.46 -6.09 -6.64
N LEU A 16 -4.42 -6.26 -5.73
CA LEU A 16 -5.64 -7.00 -6.04
C LEU A 16 -6.42 -6.33 -7.17
N GLY A 17 -6.60 -5.00 -7.11
CA GLY A 17 -7.30 -4.24 -8.14
C GLY A 17 -6.59 -4.29 -9.50
N TYR A 18 -5.27 -4.16 -9.49
CA TYR A 18 -4.45 -4.29 -10.70
C TYR A 18 -4.62 -5.68 -11.34
N SER A 19 -4.73 -6.72 -10.54
CA SER A 19 -4.95 -8.09 -11.02
C SER A 19 -6.32 -8.27 -11.70
N LEU A 20 -7.33 -7.45 -11.37
CA LEU A 20 -8.68 -7.58 -11.94
C LEU A 20 -8.79 -7.18 -13.41
N ILE A 21 -7.85 -6.38 -13.92
CA ILE A 21 -7.81 -5.98 -15.33
C ILE A 21 -7.61 -7.21 -16.23
N TRP A 22 -6.89 -8.22 -15.72
CA TRP A 22 -6.60 -9.47 -16.42
C TRP A 22 -5.87 -9.29 -17.77
N GLY A 23 -5.02 -8.27 -17.87
CA GLY A 23 -4.04 -8.11 -18.94
C GLY A 23 -2.77 -8.94 -18.70
N GLN A 24 -1.85 -8.94 -19.67
CA GLN A 24 -0.61 -9.72 -19.57
C GLN A 24 0.19 -9.39 -18.31
N LYS A 25 0.44 -8.10 -18.08
CA LYS A 25 1.21 -7.67 -16.92
C LYS A 25 0.50 -7.98 -15.60
N SER A 26 -0.83 -7.85 -15.53
CA SER A 26 -1.65 -8.26 -14.38
C SER A 26 -1.53 -9.75 -14.07
N TYR A 27 -1.62 -10.62 -15.09
CA TYR A 27 -1.52 -12.07 -14.91
C TYR A 27 -0.15 -12.50 -14.39
N TRP A 28 0.92 -11.97 -14.98
CA TRP A 28 2.28 -12.29 -14.56
C TRP A 28 2.62 -11.70 -13.19
N ALA A 29 2.11 -10.50 -12.86
CA ALA A 29 2.20 -9.98 -11.50
C ALA A 29 1.50 -10.89 -10.49
N ALA A 30 0.28 -11.37 -10.78
CA ALA A 30 -0.42 -12.32 -9.93
C ALA A 30 0.36 -13.62 -9.75
N THR A 31 0.96 -14.13 -10.84
CA THR A 31 1.80 -15.34 -10.82
C THR A 31 3.03 -15.18 -9.93
N VAL A 32 3.75 -14.05 -10.05
CA VAL A 32 4.95 -13.79 -9.25
C VAL A 32 4.60 -13.62 -7.77
N ILE A 33 3.63 -12.74 -7.45
CA ILE A 33 3.29 -12.41 -6.06
C ILE A 33 2.69 -13.61 -5.32
N THR A 34 1.78 -14.36 -5.96
CA THR A 34 1.25 -15.59 -5.34
C THR A 34 2.32 -16.68 -5.25
N GLY A 35 3.24 -16.73 -6.21
CA GLY A 35 4.38 -17.64 -6.21
C GLY A 35 5.26 -17.53 -4.97
N PHE A 36 5.38 -16.34 -4.36
CA PHE A 36 6.18 -16.14 -3.15
C PHE A 36 5.81 -17.05 -1.99
N THR A 37 4.56 -17.52 -1.90
CA THR A 37 4.18 -18.44 -0.82
C THR A 37 4.84 -19.80 -0.95
N ARG A 38 5.24 -20.21 -2.16
CA ARG A 38 5.97 -21.46 -2.37
C ARG A 38 7.36 -21.45 -1.74
N ALA A 39 7.95 -20.27 -1.55
CA ALA A 39 9.25 -20.14 -0.89
C ALA A 39 9.20 -20.49 0.62
N ILE A 40 8.01 -20.60 1.22
CA ILE A 40 7.85 -20.96 2.63
C ILE A 40 8.11 -22.46 2.83
N PRO A 41 9.08 -22.85 3.66
CA PRO A 41 9.37 -24.26 3.92
C PRO A 41 8.16 -25.01 4.48
N TRP A 42 8.03 -26.29 4.10
CA TRP A 42 7.01 -27.26 4.55
C TRP A 42 5.55 -27.00 4.14
N VAL A 43 5.11 -25.73 4.09
CA VAL A 43 3.69 -25.38 3.84
C VAL A 43 3.44 -24.62 2.54
N GLY A 44 4.50 -24.27 1.80
CA GLY A 44 4.42 -23.33 0.69
C GLY A 44 3.50 -23.73 -0.45
N ASP A 45 3.54 -25.01 -0.87
CA ASP A 45 2.69 -25.51 -1.98
C ASP A 45 1.21 -25.60 -1.58
N THR A 46 0.94 -26.02 -0.34
CA THR A 46 -0.42 -26.04 0.21
C THR A 46 -0.98 -24.63 0.32
N LEU A 47 -0.17 -23.67 0.77
CA LEU A 47 -0.60 -22.27 0.86
C LEU A 47 -0.82 -21.66 -0.52
N TYR A 48 0.07 -21.93 -1.48
CA TYR A 48 -0.08 -21.47 -2.85
C TYR A 48 -1.37 -21.99 -3.48
N SER A 49 -1.60 -23.31 -3.42
CA SER A 49 -2.80 -23.93 -3.99
C SER A 49 -4.07 -23.44 -3.28
N PHE A 50 -4.01 -23.21 -1.97
CA PHE A 50 -5.10 -22.60 -1.22
C PHE A 50 -5.40 -21.17 -1.68
N LEU A 51 -4.39 -20.32 -1.89
CA LEU A 51 -4.59 -18.93 -2.31
C LEU A 51 -5.14 -18.85 -3.74
N VAL A 52 -4.50 -19.57 -4.66
CA VAL A 52 -4.77 -19.54 -6.08
C VAL A 52 -6.04 -20.32 -6.45
N GLY A 53 -6.32 -21.42 -5.74
CA GLY A 53 -7.46 -22.30 -6.04
C GLY A 53 -7.20 -23.22 -7.24
N GLY A 54 -5.94 -23.50 -7.54
CA GLY A 54 -5.49 -24.33 -8.66
C GLY A 54 -3.97 -24.39 -8.76
N TYR A 55 -3.45 -24.89 -9.89
CA TYR A 55 -2.00 -24.99 -10.16
C TYR A 55 -1.38 -23.66 -10.60
N ALA A 56 -2.17 -22.79 -11.24
CA ALA A 56 -1.78 -21.46 -11.72
C ALA A 56 -2.93 -20.47 -11.50
N PRO A 57 -2.67 -19.15 -11.48
CA PRO A 57 -3.71 -18.14 -11.44
C PRO A 57 -4.75 -18.36 -12.55
N GLY A 58 -6.02 -18.31 -12.18
CA GLY A 58 -7.13 -18.54 -13.10
C GLY A 58 -8.44 -17.97 -12.55
N THR A 59 -9.58 -18.44 -13.09
CA THR A 59 -10.92 -17.97 -12.69
C THR A 59 -11.17 -18.04 -11.17
N PRO A 60 -10.80 -19.12 -10.44
CA PRO A 60 -10.98 -19.16 -8.99
C PRO A 60 -10.18 -18.06 -8.27
N THR A 61 -8.96 -17.78 -8.73
CA THR A 61 -8.10 -16.71 -8.19
C THR A 61 -8.74 -15.34 -8.39
N LEU A 62 -9.22 -15.08 -9.61
CA LEU A 62 -9.82 -13.80 -9.97
C LEU A 62 -11.10 -13.51 -9.15
N GLY A 63 -11.96 -14.51 -8.98
CA GLY A 63 -13.16 -14.38 -8.15
C GLY A 63 -12.84 -14.03 -6.69
N ARG A 64 -11.79 -14.62 -6.12
CA ARG A 64 -11.33 -14.30 -4.76
C ARG A 64 -10.70 -12.92 -4.68
N PHE A 65 -9.87 -12.56 -5.65
CA PHE A 65 -9.24 -11.25 -5.70
C PHE A 65 -10.29 -10.14 -5.80
N TYR A 66 -11.36 -10.35 -6.57
CA TYR A 66 -12.47 -9.40 -6.66
C TYR A 66 -13.13 -9.17 -5.30
N VAL A 67 -13.50 -10.26 -4.61
CA VAL A 67 -14.14 -10.17 -3.28
C VAL A 67 -13.22 -9.46 -2.27
N LEU A 68 -11.93 -9.81 -2.25
CA LEU A 68 -10.96 -9.19 -1.36
C LEU A 68 -10.74 -7.70 -1.70
N HIS A 69 -10.58 -7.36 -2.98
CA HIS A 69 -10.42 -5.98 -3.44
C HIS A 69 -11.65 -5.12 -3.09
N PHE A 70 -12.83 -5.71 -3.08
CA PHE A 70 -14.06 -5.03 -2.68
C PHE A 70 -14.14 -4.82 -1.15
N ILE A 71 -13.82 -5.84 -0.35
CA ILE A 71 -14.00 -5.80 1.12
C ILE A 71 -12.91 -4.98 1.82
N ILE A 72 -11.64 -5.09 1.41
CA ILE A 72 -10.51 -4.44 2.10
C ILE A 72 -10.66 -2.91 2.18
N PRO A 73 -11.11 -2.18 1.15
CA PRO A 73 -11.38 -0.74 1.25
C PRO A 73 -12.30 -0.34 2.42
N PHE A 74 -13.32 -1.15 2.73
CA PHE A 74 -14.18 -0.89 3.90
C PHE A 74 -13.43 -1.07 5.22
N VAL A 75 -12.54 -2.06 5.29
CA VAL A 75 -11.62 -2.24 6.43
C VAL A 75 -10.68 -1.05 6.56
N ILE A 76 -10.15 -0.53 5.44
CA ILE A 76 -9.31 0.68 5.41
C ILE A 76 -10.08 1.89 5.94
N VAL A 77 -11.33 2.10 5.52
CA VAL A 77 -12.17 3.20 6.05
C VAL A 77 -12.35 3.08 7.56
N GLY A 78 -12.72 1.90 8.06
CA GLY A 78 -12.83 1.65 9.51
C GLY A 78 -11.50 1.89 10.25
N GLY A 79 -10.40 1.42 9.67
CA GLY A 79 -9.05 1.62 10.19
C GLY A 79 -8.61 3.09 10.18
N THR A 80 -9.00 3.88 9.18
CA THR A 80 -8.73 5.32 9.11
C THR A 80 -9.49 6.10 10.18
N ILE A 81 -10.76 5.75 10.44
CA ILE A 81 -11.53 6.35 11.54
C ILE A 81 -10.83 6.05 12.88
N TRP A 82 -10.39 4.80 13.07
CA TRP A 82 -9.63 4.41 14.26
C TRP A 82 -8.29 5.17 14.34
N HIS A 83 -7.58 5.28 13.22
CA HIS A 83 -6.32 6.01 13.13
C HIS A 83 -6.47 7.47 13.56
N ILE A 84 -7.47 8.19 13.04
CA ILE A 84 -7.74 9.58 13.38
C ILE A 84 -7.97 9.73 14.88
N ARG A 85 -8.77 8.85 15.51
CA ARG A 85 -9.00 8.89 16.96
C ARG A 85 -7.71 8.73 17.76
N THR A 86 -6.84 7.80 17.34
CA THR A 86 -5.56 7.60 18.04
C THR A 86 -4.59 8.77 17.90
N VAL A 87 -4.58 9.43 16.72
CA VAL A 87 -3.77 10.64 16.49
C VAL A 87 -4.30 11.79 17.34
N GLN A 88 -5.62 11.97 17.41
CA GLN A 88 -6.24 12.99 18.26
C GLN A 88 -5.91 12.78 19.74
N SER A 89 -6.01 11.54 20.25
CA SER A 89 -5.66 11.25 21.64
C SER A 89 -4.17 11.46 21.91
N ALA A 90 -3.28 11.04 20.99
CA ALA A 90 -1.85 11.23 21.14
C ALA A 90 -1.46 12.72 21.12
N PHE A 91 -2.09 13.51 20.25
CA PHE A 91 -1.90 14.96 20.20
C PHE A 91 -2.36 15.65 21.49
N ALA A 92 -3.53 15.27 22.02
CA ALA A 92 -4.03 15.79 23.30
C ALA A 92 -3.08 15.49 24.46
N GLN A 93 -2.54 14.27 24.51
CA GLN A 93 -1.53 13.87 25.50
C GLN A 93 -0.24 14.67 25.35
N ALA A 94 0.27 14.84 24.13
CA ALA A 94 1.48 15.61 23.86
C ALA A 94 1.34 17.09 24.29
N MET A 95 0.17 17.69 24.04
CA MET A 95 -0.14 19.07 24.43
C MET A 95 -0.48 19.22 25.93
N LYS A 96 -0.51 18.12 26.70
CA LYS A 96 -1.01 18.07 28.10
C LYS A 96 -2.38 18.76 28.26
N LYS A 97 -3.21 18.72 27.23
CA LYS A 97 -4.50 19.42 27.19
C LYS A 97 -5.59 18.42 26.90
N THR A 98 -6.58 18.35 27.79
CA THR A 98 -7.83 17.65 27.52
C THR A 98 -8.74 18.57 26.72
N PHE A 99 -8.95 18.25 25.44
CA PHE A 99 -9.92 18.96 24.63
C PHE A 99 -11.33 18.50 25.00
N THR A 100 -12.21 19.44 25.30
CA THR A 100 -13.65 19.16 25.40
C THR A 100 -14.24 18.85 24.02
N GLN A 101 -15.37 18.14 23.97
CA GLN A 101 -16.11 17.88 22.72
C GLN A 101 -16.44 19.16 21.93
N SER A 102 -16.64 20.28 22.64
CA SER A 102 -16.87 21.59 22.03
C SER A 102 -15.61 22.14 21.35
N GLU A 103 -14.46 22.09 22.03
CA GLU A 103 -13.17 22.57 21.49
C GLU A 103 -12.69 21.72 20.31
N SER A 104 -12.86 20.40 20.37
CA SER A 104 -12.53 19.52 19.24
C SER A 104 -13.38 19.84 18.01
N ARG A 105 -14.69 20.07 18.19
CA ARG A 105 -15.57 20.52 17.09
C ARG A 105 -15.17 21.88 16.53
N LYS A 106 -14.75 22.81 17.38
CA LYS A 106 -14.30 24.14 16.94
C LYS A 106 -13.04 24.05 16.06
N LEU A 107 -12.15 23.08 16.30
CA LEU A 107 -10.97 22.83 15.46
C LEU A 107 -11.33 22.25 14.09
N PHE A 108 -12.33 21.37 14.02
CA PHE A 108 -12.80 20.80 12.74
C PHE A 108 -13.41 21.84 11.80
N PHE A 109 -14.00 22.89 12.36
CA PHE A 109 -14.62 23.99 11.62
C PHE A 109 -13.82 25.30 11.73
N ASP A 110 -12.52 25.22 12.05
CA ASP A 110 -11.66 26.39 11.99
C ASP A 110 -11.43 26.77 10.53
N TYR A 111 -12.01 27.91 10.13
CA TYR A 111 -11.94 28.44 8.78
C TYR A 111 -10.52 28.47 8.21
N LYS A 112 -9.50 28.79 9.03
CA LYS A 112 -8.11 28.84 8.56
C LYS A 112 -7.57 27.47 8.15
N ILE A 113 -7.92 26.42 8.89
CA ILE A 113 -7.48 25.06 8.61
C ILE A 113 -8.24 24.53 7.40
N THR A 114 -9.57 24.67 7.40
CA THR A 114 -10.42 24.20 6.31
C THR A 114 -10.07 24.87 4.98
N ASP A 115 -9.80 26.18 4.97
CA ASP A 115 -9.41 26.91 3.76
C ASP A 115 -8.03 26.46 3.23
N SER A 116 -7.05 26.31 4.13
CA SER A 116 -5.72 25.79 3.76
C SER A 116 -5.80 24.38 3.14
N ASP A 117 -6.61 23.50 3.72
CA ASP A 117 -6.79 22.14 3.22
C ASP A 117 -7.59 22.10 1.91
N ALA A 118 -8.58 22.99 1.75
CA ALA A 118 -9.32 23.15 0.50
C ALA A 118 -8.40 23.62 -0.64
N ILE A 119 -7.47 24.55 -0.38
CA ILE A 119 -6.47 24.98 -1.37
C ILE A 119 -5.57 23.80 -1.76
N LYS A 120 -5.01 23.06 -0.78
CA LYS A 120 -4.16 21.89 -1.07
C LYS A 120 -4.91 20.83 -1.87
N LEU A 121 -6.15 20.53 -1.51
CA LEU A 121 -7.00 19.59 -2.23
C LEU A 121 -7.27 20.08 -3.66
N THR A 122 -7.55 21.37 -3.84
CA THR A 122 -7.78 21.97 -5.17
C THR A 122 -6.54 21.87 -6.04
N LEU A 123 -5.36 22.19 -5.50
CA LEU A 123 -4.07 22.02 -6.20
C LEU A 123 -3.83 20.57 -6.61
N PHE A 124 -4.08 19.62 -5.70
CA PHE A 124 -3.97 18.19 -6.00
C PHE A 124 -4.96 17.75 -7.09
N MET A 125 -6.22 18.18 -6.99
CA MET A 125 -7.26 17.83 -7.97
C MET A 125 -6.98 18.43 -9.35
N MET A 126 -6.38 19.62 -9.43
CA MET A 126 -5.94 20.19 -10.71
C MET A 126 -4.84 19.33 -11.36
N LEU A 127 -3.85 18.90 -10.57
CA LEU A 127 -2.79 17.99 -11.07
C LEU A 127 -3.37 16.63 -11.48
N PHE A 128 -4.26 16.06 -10.66
CA PHE A 128 -4.92 14.79 -10.95
C PHE A 128 -5.77 14.86 -12.23
N ALA A 129 -6.57 15.93 -12.37
CA ALA A 129 -7.37 16.17 -13.57
C ALA A 129 -6.48 16.33 -14.81
N TRP A 130 -5.33 17.00 -14.68
CA TRP A 130 -4.38 17.12 -15.79
C TRP A 130 -3.91 15.74 -16.29
N PHE A 131 -3.50 14.85 -15.38
CA PHE A 131 -3.15 13.47 -15.76
C PHE A 131 -4.33 12.72 -16.37
N LEU A 132 -5.53 12.86 -15.79
CA LEU A 132 -6.72 12.16 -16.27
C LEU A 132 -7.12 12.57 -17.70
N PHE A 133 -7.06 13.86 -18.03
CA PHE A 133 -7.53 14.36 -19.34
C PHE A 133 -6.44 14.41 -20.41
N PHE A 134 -5.19 14.71 -20.03
CA PHE A 134 -4.11 14.93 -21.00
C PHE A 134 -3.10 13.78 -21.07
N ALA A 135 -3.01 12.94 -20.03
CA ALA A 135 -2.01 11.88 -19.95
C ALA A 135 -2.51 10.60 -19.24
N PRO A 136 -3.71 10.07 -19.56
CA PRO A 136 -4.38 9.02 -18.76
C PRO A 136 -3.62 7.70 -18.67
N HIS A 137 -2.75 7.43 -19.65
CA HIS A 137 -1.98 6.18 -19.74
C HIS A 137 -0.49 6.38 -19.41
N TYR A 138 -0.06 7.57 -19.02
CA TYR A 138 1.35 7.86 -18.76
C TYR A 138 1.95 7.01 -17.63
N LEU A 139 1.13 6.68 -16.62
CA LEU A 139 1.52 5.84 -15.50
C LEU A 139 1.13 4.36 -15.69
N SER A 140 0.57 4.00 -16.85
CA SER A 140 0.10 2.66 -17.18
C SER A 140 1.11 1.94 -18.08
N SER A 141 1.10 0.61 -18.05
CA SER A 141 1.89 -0.21 -18.97
C SER A 141 1.06 -0.62 -20.18
N ALA A 142 1.62 -0.48 -21.38
CA ALA A 142 1.00 -0.92 -22.63
C ALA A 142 0.64 -2.41 -22.63
N ASP A 143 1.45 -3.24 -21.96
CA ASP A 143 1.25 -4.69 -21.88
C ASP A 143 -0.05 -5.06 -21.18
N ASN A 144 -0.60 -4.17 -20.35
CA ASN A 144 -1.85 -4.46 -19.65
C ASN A 144 -3.12 -4.24 -20.48
N PHE A 145 -2.97 -3.72 -21.72
CA PHE A 145 -4.06 -3.68 -22.70
C PHE A 145 -4.13 -4.95 -23.55
N ILE A 146 -3.11 -5.82 -23.49
CA ILE A 146 -3.12 -7.12 -24.13
C ILE A 146 -3.77 -8.12 -23.16
N PRO A 147 -4.82 -8.86 -23.57
CA PRO A 147 -5.42 -9.90 -22.74
C PRO A 147 -4.37 -10.92 -22.27
N ALA A 148 -4.52 -11.41 -21.03
CA ALA A 148 -3.60 -12.37 -20.46
C ALA A 148 -3.46 -13.63 -21.32
N ASP A 149 -2.21 -13.97 -21.67
CA ASP A 149 -1.82 -15.24 -22.28
C ASP A 149 -0.83 -15.94 -21.33
N PRO A 150 -1.26 -17.02 -20.65
CA PRO A 150 -0.41 -17.79 -19.73
C PRO A 150 0.84 -18.39 -20.38
N THR A 151 0.89 -18.48 -21.72
CA THR A 151 1.99 -19.12 -22.46
C THR A 151 3.09 -18.15 -22.88
N VAL A 152 2.84 -16.83 -22.80
CA VAL A 152 3.78 -15.80 -23.25
C VAL A 152 4.05 -14.80 -22.14
N THR A 153 5.31 -14.75 -21.70
CA THR A 153 5.80 -13.70 -20.78
C THR A 153 6.13 -12.42 -21.54
N PRO A 154 5.66 -11.23 -21.08
CA PRO A 154 6.11 -9.96 -21.61
C PRO A 154 7.61 -9.77 -21.46
N ALA A 155 8.22 -8.99 -22.35
CA ALA A 155 9.65 -8.70 -22.31
C ALA A 155 10.07 -7.98 -21.01
N VAL A 156 9.17 -7.20 -20.40
CA VAL A 156 9.43 -6.46 -19.16
C VAL A 156 8.39 -6.84 -18.10
N VAL A 157 8.73 -7.81 -17.24
CA VAL A 157 7.94 -8.15 -16.05
C VAL A 157 8.41 -7.31 -14.86
N ALA A 158 8.11 -6.01 -14.89
CA ALA A 158 8.29 -5.12 -13.74
C ALA A 158 6.91 -4.78 -13.16
N PRO A 159 6.76 -4.47 -11.86
CA PRO A 159 5.46 -4.07 -11.32
C PRO A 159 5.16 -2.59 -11.66
N GLU A 160 4.10 -2.05 -11.08
CA GLU A 160 3.74 -0.63 -11.20
C GLU A 160 4.78 0.24 -10.50
N TRP A 161 4.84 1.52 -10.90
CA TRP A 161 5.87 2.45 -10.45
C TRP A 161 5.98 2.56 -8.92
N TYR A 162 4.86 2.47 -8.20
CA TYR A 162 4.81 2.51 -6.73
C TYR A 162 5.32 1.22 -6.05
N PHE A 163 5.52 0.13 -6.80
CA PHE A 163 6.12 -1.11 -6.31
C PHE A 163 7.58 -1.29 -6.73
N LEU A 164 8.11 -0.43 -7.61
CA LEU A 164 9.49 -0.54 -8.11
C LEU A 164 10.54 -0.57 -6.99
N PRO A 165 10.49 0.25 -5.91
CA PRO A 165 11.50 0.20 -4.86
C PRO A 165 11.60 -1.19 -4.19
N PHE A 166 10.45 -1.81 -3.92
CA PHE A 166 10.38 -3.14 -3.30
C PHE A 166 10.86 -4.24 -4.25
N PHE A 167 10.49 -4.13 -5.52
CA PHE A 167 10.96 -5.03 -6.56
C PHE A 167 12.47 -4.93 -6.79
N SER A 168 13.04 -3.72 -6.73
CA SER A 168 14.49 -3.54 -6.77
C SER A 168 15.18 -4.24 -5.60
N ILE A 169 14.64 -4.10 -4.37
CA ILE A 169 15.18 -4.81 -3.19
C ILE A 169 15.13 -6.33 -3.41
N LEU A 170 14.01 -6.87 -3.89
CA LEU A 170 13.87 -8.30 -4.21
C LEU A 170 14.97 -8.79 -5.17
N ARG A 171 15.24 -8.04 -6.25
CA ARG A 171 16.23 -8.41 -7.28
C ARG A 171 17.68 -8.22 -6.88
N CYS A 172 17.96 -7.49 -5.79
CA CYS A 172 19.33 -7.35 -5.28
C CYS A 172 19.88 -8.65 -4.69
N PHE A 173 19.01 -9.62 -4.35
CA PHE A 173 19.42 -10.88 -3.75
C PHE A 173 19.38 -12.02 -4.78
N PRO A 174 20.44 -12.83 -4.88
CA PRO A 174 20.47 -13.98 -5.80
C PRO A 174 19.61 -15.15 -5.31
N ASN A 175 19.34 -15.23 -4.00
CA ASN A 175 18.50 -16.24 -3.40
C ASN A 175 17.05 -15.73 -3.30
N GLU A 176 16.10 -16.48 -3.84
CA GLU A 176 14.68 -16.11 -3.90
C GLU A 176 14.08 -15.86 -2.52
N LEU A 177 14.27 -16.79 -1.57
CA LEU A 177 13.75 -16.65 -0.21
C LEU A 177 14.32 -15.42 0.49
N LEU A 178 15.63 -15.19 0.38
CA LEU A 178 16.29 -14.03 0.98
C LEU A 178 15.77 -12.73 0.38
N GLY A 179 15.57 -12.68 -0.94
CA GLY A 179 15.00 -11.53 -1.63
C GLY A 179 13.57 -11.22 -1.18
N ILE A 180 12.71 -12.25 -1.07
CA ILE A 180 11.33 -12.11 -0.58
C ILE A 180 11.34 -11.58 0.87
N VAL A 181 12.18 -12.17 1.73
CA VAL A 181 12.30 -11.74 3.13
C VAL A 181 12.78 -10.29 3.20
N ALA A 182 13.80 -9.90 2.44
CA ALA A 182 14.32 -8.54 2.43
C ALA A 182 13.29 -7.52 1.92
N MET A 183 12.55 -7.86 0.86
CA MET A 183 11.46 -7.04 0.35
C MET A 183 10.37 -6.85 1.42
N CYS A 184 9.89 -7.93 2.04
CA CYS A 184 8.90 -7.84 3.11
C CYS A 184 9.42 -7.06 4.32
N ALA A 185 10.68 -7.29 4.72
CA ALA A 185 11.32 -6.58 5.82
C ALA A 185 11.41 -5.07 5.56
N SER A 186 11.61 -4.64 4.31
CA SER A 186 11.66 -3.21 3.96
C SER A 186 10.35 -2.46 4.23
N VAL A 187 9.21 -3.17 4.24
CA VAL A 187 7.91 -2.61 4.64
C VAL A 187 7.69 -2.80 6.14
N LEU A 188 8.01 -3.98 6.67
CA LEU A 188 7.75 -4.33 8.07
C LEU A 188 8.65 -3.58 9.06
N ILE A 189 9.81 -3.07 8.62
CA ILE A 189 10.71 -2.27 9.45
C ILE A 189 10.02 -1.03 10.05
N PHE A 190 9.00 -0.48 9.37
CA PHE A 190 8.23 0.64 9.90
C PHE A 190 7.43 0.30 11.16
N TYR A 191 7.11 -0.98 11.41
CA TYR A 191 6.56 -1.39 12.71
C TYR A 191 7.60 -1.23 13.81
N PHE A 192 8.88 -1.48 13.54
CA PHE A 192 9.93 -1.45 14.56
C PHE A 192 10.51 -0.05 14.79
N LEU A 193 10.19 0.92 13.95
CA LEU A 193 10.77 2.27 13.98
C LEU A 193 10.78 2.92 15.38
N PRO A 194 9.69 2.87 16.20
CA PRO A 194 9.71 3.48 17.53
C PRO A 194 10.66 2.83 18.54
N TRP A 195 11.11 1.60 18.29
CA TRP A 195 12.10 0.91 19.12
C TRP A 195 13.52 1.02 18.56
N LEU A 196 13.65 1.33 17.28
CA LEU A 196 14.94 1.56 16.62
C LEU A 196 15.47 2.97 16.90
N ASP A 197 14.58 3.95 17.09
CA ASP A 197 14.98 5.28 17.52
C ASP A 197 15.35 5.28 19.01
N THR A 198 16.66 5.42 19.28
CA THR A 198 17.23 5.48 20.63
C THR A 198 17.51 6.90 21.09
N SER A 199 17.15 7.91 20.28
CA SER A 199 17.34 9.31 20.64
C SER A 199 16.56 9.67 21.90
N ARG A 200 17.22 10.36 22.83
CA ARG A 200 16.59 10.86 24.07
C ARG A 200 15.73 12.10 23.83
N ALA A 201 16.00 12.83 22.75
CA ALA A 201 15.25 14.03 22.39
C ALA A 201 14.41 13.77 21.14
N PRO A 202 13.14 14.21 21.12
CA PRO A 202 12.32 14.14 19.92
C PRO A 202 12.96 14.96 18.79
N LEU A 203 12.85 14.49 17.55
CA LEU A 203 13.49 15.08 16.37
C LEU A 203 13.23 16.59 16.23
N SER A 204 12.04 17.06 16.61
CA SER A 204 11.67 18.48 16.57
C SER A 204 12.53 19.37 17.46
N GLN A 205 13.00 18.87 18.61
CA GLN A 205 13.91 19.60 19.50
C GLN A 205 15.35 19.57 18.98
N LEU A 206 15.75 18.49 18.31
CA LEU A 206 17.07 18.37 17.69
C LEU A 206 17.22 19.29 16.46
N GLN A 207 16.14 19.51 15.72
CA GLN A 207 16.12 20.42 14.56
C GLN A 207 16.13 21.90 14.97
N GLN A 208 15.61 22.25 16.15
CA GLN A 208 15.67 23.61 16.69
C GLN A 208 17.03 23.96 17.31
N ALA A 209 17.87 22.95 17.59
CA ALA A 209 19.21 23.11 18.17
C ALA A 209 20.33 23.18 17.12
N ARG A 210 20.00 23.09 15.82
CA ARG A 210 20.89 23.30 14.67
C ARG A 210 20.57 24.62 13.98
#